data_AF-A0A2G6GED0-F1
#
_entry.id   AF-A0A2G6GED0-F1
#
_cell.length_a   1.000
_cell.length_b   1.000
_cell.length_c   1.000
_cell.angle_alpha   90.00
_cell.angle_beta   90.00
_cell.angle_gamma   90.00
#
_symmetry.space_group_name_H-M   'P 1'
#
loop_
_entity.id
_entity.type
_entity.pdbx_description
1 polymer ?
#
loop_
_entity_poly.entity_id
_entity_poly.type
_entity_poly.pdbx_seq_one_letter_code
_entity_poly.pdbx_strand_id
1 'polypeptide(L)'
;MDYLVRTHLHKVHPIAHYVHERNGRVGALCSPKPTPAVGERTQSGEWGLVDALPPHVKVCLVCQKRKAKLEDPLPERVKKELERLAWWDPRAAAIQRQKALAHYRKQLLSK
;
A
#
# COMPACT_ATOMS: atom_id res chain seq x y z
N MET A 1 -2.64 6.39 9.05
CA MET A 1 -2.65 6.15 7.59
C MET A 1 -4.04 6.49 7.13
N ASP A 2 -4.16 7.37 6.16
CA ASP A 2 -5.46 7.88 5.75
C ASP A 2 -6.09 6.92 4.75
N TYR A 3 -7.41 6.84 4.77
CA TYR A 3 -8.18 6.01 3.87
C TYR A 3 -8.99 6.89 2.93
N LEU A 4 -8.96 6.55 1.65
CA LEU A 4 -9.82 7.16 0.66
C LEU A 4 -11.13 6.37 0.57
N VAL A 5 -12.22 7.02 0.93
CA VAL A 5 -13.57 6.45 0.91
C VAL A 5 -14.46 7.23 -0.05
N ARG A 6 -15.36 6.51 -0.73
CA ARG A 6 -16.41 7.13 -1.54
C ARG A 6 -17.66 7.32 -0.69
N THR A 7 -18.23 8.50 -0.73
CA THR A 7 -19.51 8.82 -0.09
C THR A 7 -20.55 9.21 -1.12
N HIS A 8 -21.73 8.60 -1.05
CA HIS A 8 -22.86 8.91 -1.93
C HIS A 8 -24.12 9.11 -1.09
N LEU A 9 -24.82 10.24 -1.26
CA LEU A 9 -26.01 10.58 -0.47
C LEU A 9 -25.81 10.38 1.05
N HIS A 10 -24.69 10.87 1.57
CA HIS A 10 -24.26 10.71 2.99
C HIS A 10 -23.97 9.27 3.45
N LYS A 11 -23.98 8.28 2.55
CA LYS A 11 -23.60 6.89 2.87
C LYS A 11 -22.18 6.60 2.42
N VAL A 12 -21.37 6.04 3.32
CA VAL A 12 -20.02 5.57 3.01
C VAL A 12 -20.10 4.25 2.25
N HIS A 13 -19.40 4.17 1.13
CA HIS A 13 -19.28 2.94 0.36
C HIS A 13 -18.51 1.88 1.17
N PRO A 14 -18.88 0.59 1.12
CA PRO A 14 -18.25 -0.46 1.93
C PRO A 14 -16.82 -0.82 1.52
N ILE A 15 -16.22 -0.09 0.57
CA ILE A 15 -14.85 -0.31 0.10
C ILE A 15 -14.07 0.99 0.22
N ALA A 16 -12.95 0.92 0.94
CA ALA A 16 -11.96 1.99 1.09
C ALA A 16 -10.65 1.63 0.37
N HIS A 17 -9.86 2.65 0.08
CA HIS A 17 -8.56 2.51 -0.56
C HIS A 17 -7.47 3.11 0.34
N TYR A 18 -6.29 2.49 0.36
CA TYR A 18 -5.11 3.16 0.93
C TYR A 18 -4.73 4.33 0.04
N VAL A 19 -4.24 5.40 0.65
CA VAL A 19 -3.79 6.57 -0.09
C VAL A 19 -2.31 6.44 -0.47
N HIS A 20 -1.94 7.02 -1.60
CA HIS A 20 -0.57 7.42 -1.87
C HIS A 20 -0.55 8.86 -2.39
N GLU A 21 0.63 9.47 -2.37
CA GLU A 21 0.87 10.74 -3.04
C GLU A 21 1.81 10.51 -4.23
N ARG A 22 1.42 11.02 -5.40
CA ARG A 22 2.27 11.05 -6.59
C ARG A 22 2.14 12.40 -7.27
N ASN A 23 3.25 13.12 -7.42
CA ASN A 23 3.32 14.47 -8.02
C ASN A 23 2.36 15.47 -7.34
N GLY A 24 2.30 15.52 -6.01
CA GLY A 24 1.42 16.43 -5.27
C GLY A 24 -0.07 16.06 -5.29
N ARG A 25 -0.44 14.91 -5.86
CA ARG A 25 -1.82 14.42 -5.89
C ARG A 25 -1.98 13.21 -4.98
N VAL A 26 -2.93 13.29 -4.05
CA VAL A 26 -3.33 12.21 -3.15
C VAL A 26 -4.48 11.42 -3.77
N GLY A 27 -4.32 10.10 -3.88
CA GLY A 27 -5.35 9.23 -4.42
C GLY A 27 -5.12 7.76 -4.10
N ALA A 28 -5.90 6.89 -4.74
CA ALA A 28 -5.92 5.46 -4.41
C ALA A 28 -4.64 4.73 -4.82
N LEU A 29 -4.01 4.02 -3.87
CA LEU A 29 -2.80 3.21 -4.06
C LEU A 29 -2.94 2.11 -5.12
N CYS A 30 -4.16 1.61 -5.32
CA CYS A 30 -4.43 0.56 -6.31
C CYS A 30 -4.23 1.02 -7.77
N SER A 31 -4.22 2.32 -8.03
CA SER A 31 -4.04 2.88 -9.37
C SER A 31 -2.61 3.40 -9.56
N PRO A 32 -2.01 3.26 -10.76
CA PRO A 32 -0.69 3.84 -11.05
C PRO A 32 -0.72 5.37 -11.14
N LYS A 33 -1.87 5.94 -11.53
CA LYS A 33 -2.18 7.37 -11.39
C LYS A 33 -3.07 7.50 -10.15
N PRO A 34 -2.94 8.53 -9.30
CA PRO A 34 -3.73 8.66 -8.07
C PRO A 34 -5.21 8.93 -8.38
N THR A 35 -5.92 7.89 -8.83
CA THR A 35 -7.33 7.90 -9.22
C THR A 35 -8.03 6.72 -8.55
N PRO A 36 -9.19 6.93 -7.91
CA PRO A 36 -9.77 8.24 -7.61
C PRO A 36 -8.87 9.10 -6.70
N ALA A 37 -8.94 10.42 -6.86
CA ALA A 37 -8.24 11.40 -6.03
C ALA A 37 -9.14 11.97 -4.92
N VAL A 38 -8.54 12.56 -3.90
CA VAL A 38 -9.28 13.32 -2.88
C VAL A 38 -10.04 14.48 -3.54
N GLY A 39 -11.32 14.64 -3.22
CA GLY A 39 -12.20 15.67 -3.79
C GLY A 39 -12.76 15.35 -5.17
N GLU A 40 -12.42 14.18 -5.76
CA GLU A 40 -12.99 13.78 -7.04
C GLU A 40 -14.49 13.45 -6.88
N ARG A 41 -15.34 14.08 -7.70
CA ARG A 41 -16.78 13.82 -7.76
C ARG A 41 -17.13 13.03 -9.02
N THR A 42 -17.86 11.95 -8.81
CA THR A 42 -18.40 11.09 -9.86
C THR A 42 -19.90 10.97 -9.71
N GLN A 43 -20.60 10.41 -10.71
CA GLN A 43 -22.01 10.05 -10.57
C GLN A 43 -22.26 9.11 -9.38
N SER A 44 -21.24 8.34 -8.99
CA SER A 44 -21.29 7.42 -7.86
C SER A 44 -20.88 8.04 -6.51
N GLY A 45 -20.69 9.36 -6.42
CA GLY A 45 -20.39 10.09 -5.19
C GLY A 45 -19.04 10.81 -5.18
N GLU A 46 -18.71 11.36 -4.03
CA GLU A 46 -17.48 12.12 -3.76
C GLU A 46 -16.45 11.28 -3.00
N TRP A 47 -15.18 11.45 -3.33
CA TRP A 47 -14.07 10.77 -2.65
C TRP A 47 -13.45 11.68 -1.58
N GLY A 48 -13.40 11.18 -0.35
CA GLY A 48 -12.86 11.90 0.82
C GLY A 48 -11.85 11.07 1.60
N LEU A 49 -11.06 11.75 2.43
CA LEU A 49 -10.15 11.12 3.38
C LEU A 49 -10.86 10.86 4.70
N VAL A 50 -10.57 9.70 5.31
CA VAL A 50 -10.96 9.38 6.68
C VAL A 50 -9.77 8.79 7.43
N ASP A 51 -9.62 9.18 8.70
CA ASP A 51 -8.52 8.73 9.55
C ASP A 51 -8.78 7.33 10.14
N ALA A 52 -10.06 6.96 10.27
CA ALA A 52 -10.51 5.68 10.78
C ALA A 52 -11.60 5.08 9.89
N LEU A 53 -11.47 3.78 9.59
CA LEU A 53 -12.49 3.07 8.83
C LEU A 53 -13.68 2.71 9.72
N PRO A 54 -14.91 2.96 9.27
CA PRO A 54 -16.09 2.38 9.89
C PRO A 54 -16.02 0.84 9.85
N PRO A 55 -16.60 0.12 10.83
CA PRO A 55 -16.44 -1.34 10.97
C PRO A 55 -17.00 -2.15 9.79
N HIS A 56 -17.94 -1.59 9.02
CA HIS A 56 -18.54 -2.23 7.86
C HIS A 56 -17.74 -2.00 6.55
N VAL A 57 -16.68 -1.18 6.59
CA VAL A 57 -15.90 -0.80 5.42
C VAL A 57 -14.64 -1.65 5.32
N LYS A 58 -14.46 -2.33 4.19
CA LYS A 58 -13.30 -3.17 3.90
C LYS A 58 -12.30 -2.42 3.02
N VAL A 59 -11.01 -2.73 3.16
CA VAL A 59 -9.99 -2.17 2.26
C VAL A 59 -9.96 -2.96 0.95
N CYS A 60 -9.84 -2.26 -0.17
CA CYS A 60 -9.63 -2.82 -1.50
C CYS A 60 -8.48 -3.85 -1.50
N LEU A 61 -8.74 -5.05 -2.01
CA LEU A 61 -7.76 -6.14 -2.08
C LEU A 61 -6.48 -5.76 -2.84
N VAL A 62 -6.59 -4.95 -3.90
CA VAL A 62 -5.43 -4.48 -4.66
C VAL A 62 -4.60 -3.51 -3.82
N CYS A 63 -5.25 -2.60 -3.07
CA CYS A 63 -4.55 -1.72 -2.13
C CYS A 63 -3.85 -2.53 -1.04
N GLN A 64 -4.49 -3.56 -0.48
CA GLN A 64 -3.88 -4.45 0.52
C GLN A 64 -2.62 -5.14 -0.02
N LYS A 65 -2.71 -5.77 -1.20
CA LYS A 65 -1.57 -6.44 -1.85
C LYS A 65 -0.42 -5.47 -2.14
N ARG A 66 -0.73 -4.27 -2.66
CA ARG A 66 0.28 -3.25 -2.95
C ARG A 66 0.94 -2.71 -1.69
N LYS A 67 0.16 -2.42 -0.64
CA LYS A 67 0.70 -1.97 0.64
C LYS A 67 1.63 -3.02 1.24
N ALA A 68 1.20 -4.29 1.29
CA ALA A 68 2.05 -5.38 1.77
C ALA A 68 3.37 -5.47 0.98
N LYS A 69 3.33 -5.32 -0.35
CA LYS A 69 4.52 -5.29 -1.19
C LYS A 69 5.42 -4.07 -0.96
N LEU A 70 4.87 -2.92 -0.57
CA LEU A 70 5.66 -1.73 -0.25
C LEU A 70 6.30 -1.84 1.14
N GLU A 71 5.60 -2.43 2.11
CA GLU A 71 6.10 -2.66 3.47
C GLU A 71 7.21 -3.72 3.49
N ASP A 72 6.99 -4.85 2.81
CA ASP A 72 7.96 -5.93 2.63
C ASP A 72 8.13 -6.29 1.15
N PRO A 73 9.06 -5.61 0.44
CA PRO A 73 9.25 -5.78 -0.99
C PRO A 73 10.06 -7.03 -1.36
N LEU A 74 10.53 -7.80 -0.38
CA LEU A 74 11.38 -8.95 -0.64
C LEU A 74 10.59 -10.06 -1.36
N PRO A 75 11.09 -10.57 -2.50
CA PRO A 75 10.53 -11.76 -3.12
C PRO A 75 10.66 -12.98 -2.19
N GLU A 76 9.71 -13.90 -2.29
CA GLU A 76 9.66 -15.12 -1.49
C GLU A 76 10.95 -15.94 -1.54
N ARG A 77 11.57 -16.03 -2.73
CA ARG A 77 12.87 -16.70 -2.89
C ARG A 77 13.96 -16.10 -2.00
N VAL A 78 14.04 -14.76 -1.94
CA VAL A 78 15.04 -14.06 -1.12
C VAL A 78 14.74 -14.24 0.37
N LYS A 79 13.45 -14.25 0.76
CA LYS A 79 13.05 -14.54 2.14
C LYS A 79 13.54 -15.93 2.58
N LYS A 80 13.32 -16.95 1.76
CA LYS A 80 13.79 -18.33 2.02
C LYS A 80 15.32 -18.42 2.09
N GLU A 81 16.03 -17.70 1.23
CA GLU A 81 17.50 -17.64 1.27
C GLU A 81 17.99 -16.96 2.57
N LEU A 82 17.35 -15.87 3.00
CA LEU A 82 17.65 -15.20 4.26
C LEU A 82 17.33 -16.06 5.47
N GLU A 83 16.23 -16.81 5.44
CA GLU A 83 15.89 -17.77 6.49
C GLU A 83 16.96 -18.84 6.61
N ARG A 84 17.37 -19.46 5.50
CA ARG A 84 18.48 -20.44 5.49
C ARG A 84 19.77 -19.85 6.04
N LEU A 85 20.11 -18.61 5.67
CA LEU A 85 21.29 -17.93 6.20
C LEU A 85 21.15 -17.69 7.71
N ALA A 86 19.95 -17.32 8.18
CA ALA A 86 19.69 -17.06 9.60
C ALA A 86 19.85 -18.30 10.48
N TRP A 87 19.65 -19.50 9.93
CA TRP A 87 19.94 -20.76 10.63
C TRP A 87 21.43 -20.92 10.97
N TRP A 88 22.33 -20.40 10.15
CA TRP A 88 23.78 -20.51 10.34
C TRP A 88 24.40 -19.26 11.00
N ASP A 89 23.97 -18.07 10.57
CA ASP A 89 24.42 -16.80 11.10
C ASP A 89 23.28 -15.76 11.07
N PRO A 90 22.58 -15.58 12.21
CA PRO A 90 21.49 -14.61 12.34
C PRO A 90 21.94 -13.17 12.05
N ARG A 91 23.19 -12.82 12.39
CA ARG A 91 23.71 -11.46 12.24
C ARG A 91 23.98 -11.16 10.77
N ALA A 92 24.60 -12.09 10.04
CA ALA A 92 24.79 -11.98 8.60
C ALA A 92 23.46 -11.89 7.86
N ALA A 93 22.46 -12.70 8.25
CA ALA A 93 21.12 -12.65 7.67
C ALA A 93 20.43 -11.30 7.86
N ALA A 94 20.54 -10.69 9.04
CA ALA A 94 19.99 -9.37 9.30
C ALA A 94 20.62 -8.27 8.42
N ILE A 95 21.96 -8.29 8.28
CA ILE A 95 22.69 -7.36 7.41
C ILE A 95 22.25 -7.56 5.95
N GLN A 96 22.17 -8.80 5.50
CA GLN A 96 21.77 -9.12 4.13
C GLN A 96 20.31 -8.72 3.86
N ARG A 97 19.42 -8.88 4.84
CA ARG A 97 18.02 -8.42 4.76
C ARG A 97 17.96 -6.90 4.57
N GLN A 98 18.73 -6.12 5.34
CA GLN A 98 18.77 -4.66 5.19
C GLN A 98 19.26 -4.24 3.79
N LYS A 99 20.33 -4.88 3.29
CA LYS A 99 20.84 -4.64 1.92
C LYS A 99 19.79 -4.96 0.86
N ALA A 100 19.15 -6.11 0.97
CA ALA A 100 18.11 -6.54 0.03
C ALA A 100 16.91 -5.57 0.07
N LEU A 101 16.42 -5.20 1.26
CA LEU A 101 15.33 -4.23 1.41
C LEU A 101 15.66 -2.90 0.74
N ALA A 102 16.86 -2.36 0.93
CA ALA A 102 17.29 -1.12 0.28
C ALA A 102 17.29 -1.24 -1.25
N HIS A 103 17.77 -2.37 -1.79
CA HIS A 103 17.79 -2.62 -3.23
C HIS A 103 16.38 -2.71 -3.83
N TYR A 104 15.50 -3.53 -3.25
CA TYR A 104 14.15 -3.74 -3.77
C TYR A 104 13.24 -2.51 -3.62
N ARG A 105 13.42 -1.71 -2.55
CA ARG A 105 12.72 -0.42 -2.42
C ARG A 105 13.10 0.55 -3.55
N LYS A 106 14.39 0.67 -3.87
CA LYS A 106 14.85 1.50 -5.00
C LYS A 106 14.23 1.06 -6.32
N GLN A 107 14.18 -0.25 -6.59
CA GLN A 107 13.55 -0.78 -7.81
C GLN A 107 12.03 -0.54 -7.89
N LEU A 108 11.34 -0.49 -6.75
CA LEU A 108 9.91 -0.20 -6.71
C LEU A 108 9.60 1.28 -6.95
N LEU A 109 10.49 2.17 -6.51
CA LEU A 109 10.34 3.62 -6.70
C LEU A 109 10.80 4.09 -8.09
N SER A 110 11.66 3.32 -8.76
CA SER A 110 12.14 3.62 -10.11
C SER A 110 11.21 3.11 -11.24
N LYS A 111 10.06 2.51 -10.90
CA LYS A 111 9.04 2.00 -11.85
C LYS A 111 7.76 2.81 -11.76
#